data_AF-A0A8B8ASI8-F1
#
_entry.id   AF-A0A8B8ASI8-F1
#
_cell.length_a   1.000
_cell.length_b   1.000
_cell.length_c   1.000
_cell.angle_alpha   90.00
_cell.angle_beta   90.00
_cell.angle_gamma   90.00
#
_symmetry.space_group_name_H-M   'P 1'
#
loop_
_entity.id
_entity.type
_entity.pdbx_description
1 polymer ?
#
loop_
_entity_poly.entity_id
_entity_poly.type
_entity_poly.pdbx_seq_one_letter_code
_entity_poly.pdbx_strand_id
1 'polypeptide(L)'
;MAARKPDYQGGKAYGERMEMLAQKLTSINEEFLNDTGYSEVEDLEEKLGQYKDKFMEFDLDQNLEIDIMGMKQMMEKLGKAKTHLEIQKMIKEVDTTGSGTINYREFVLMMLGGKSTILKLILFFENLGHSGEAKTGIPPKRSLDSLP
;
A
#
# COMPACT_ATOMS: atom_id res chain seq x y z
N MET A 1 -12.26 22.62 -15.49
CA MET A 1 -13.08 21.40 -15.60
C MET A 1 -12.17 20.21 -15.33
N ALA A 2 -12.29 19.55 -14.17
CA ALA A 2 -11.51 18.34 -13.90
C ALA A 2 -12.16 17.16 -14.62
N ALA A 3 -11.41 16.46 -15.47
CA ALA A 3 -11.89 15.26 -16.14
C ALA A 3 -12.27 14.21 -15.09
N ARG A 4 -13.49 13.66 -15.21
CA ARG A 4 -13.95 12.55 -14.35
C ARG A 4 -13.07 11.34 -14.66
N LYS A 5 -12.21 10.93 -13.71
CA LYS A 5 -11.42 9.69 -13.84
C LYS A 5 -12.40 8.52 -14.12
N PRO A 6 -12.11 7.62 -15.06
CA PRO A 6 -13.01 6.53 -15.38
C PRO A 6 -13.18 5.63 -14.15
N ASP A 7 -14.42 5.23 -13.87
CA ASP A 7 -14.73 4.26 -12.82
C ASP A 7 -14.43 2.86 -13.37
N TYR A 8 -13.29 2.31 -12.96
CA TYR A 8 -12.87 0.98 -13.37
C TYR A 8 -13.40 -0.10 -12.42
N GLN A 9 -14.22 0.19 -11.41
CA GLN A 9 -14.58 -0.83 -10.40
C GLN A 9 -15.45 -1.95 -10.99
N GLY A 10 -14.88 -3.17 -11.00
CA GLY A 10 -15.58 -4.41 -11.37
C GLY A 10 -15.60 -4.71 -12.88
N GLY A 11 -14.88 -5.74 -13.31
CA GLY A 11 -14.90 -6.24 -14.70
C GLY A 11 -13.53 -6.68 -15.22
N LYS A 12 -13.48 -7.19 -16.46
CA LYS A 12 -12.23 -7.67 -17.10
C LYS A 12 -11.14 -6.60 -17.15
N ALA A 13 -11.49 -5.39 -17.58
CA ALA A 13 -10.55 -4.27 -17.69
C ALA A 13 -9.95 -3.85 -16.32
N TYR A 14 -10.73 -3.96 -15.24
CA TYR A 14 -10.22 -3.74 -13.87
C TYR A 14 -9.17 -4.77 -13.50
N GLY A 15 -9.47 -6.05 -13.75
CA GLY A 15 -8.55 -7.16 -13.49
C GLY A 15 -7.24 -6.99 -14.24
N GLU A 16 -7.30 -6.69 -15.54
CA GLU A 16 -6.13 -6.42 -16.38
C GLU A 16 -5.32 -5.23 -15.87
N ARG A 17 -5.97 -4.15 -15.42
CA ARG A 17 -5.30 -3.01 -14.80
C ARG A 17 -4.58 -3.39 -13.52
N MET A 18 -5.25 -4.10 -12.61
CA MET A 18 -4.65 -4.54 -11.35
C MET A 18 -3.48 -5.50 -11.60
N GLU A 19 -3.59 -6.38 -12.59
CA GLU A 19 -2.50 -7.27 -13.00
C GLU A 19 -1.30 -6.48 -13.53
N MET A 20 -1.51 -5.49 -14.40
CA MET A 20 -0.43 -4.61 -14.88
C MET A 20 0.26 -3.85 -13.74
N LEU A 21 -0.50 -3.36 -12.76
CA LEU A 21 0.07 -2.67 -11.59
C LEU A 21 0.87 -3.64 -10.73
N ALA A 22 0.32 -4.83 -10.46
CA ALA A 22 1.02 -5.87 -9.71
C ALA A 22 2.31 -6.30 -10.40
N GLN A 23 2.32 -6.44 -11.73
CA GLN A 23 3.51 -6.74 -12.52
C GLN A 23 4.58 -5.65 -12.40
N LYS A 24 4.19 -4.36 -12.43
CA LYS A 24 5.13 -3.25 -12.20
C LYS A 24 5.78 -3.33 -10.83
N LEU A 25 5.02 -3.63 -9.78
CA LEU A 25 5.57 -3.78 -8.43
C LEU A 25 6.47 -5.01 -8.31
N THR A 26 6.09 -6.13 -8.95
CA THR A 26 6.93 -7.33 -9.03
C THR A 26 8.26 -7.04 -9.72
N SER A 27 8.27 -6.28 -10.82
CA SER A 27 9.50 -5.89 -11.49
C SER A 27 10.43 -5.07 -10.57
N ILE A 28 9.87 -4.18 -9.73
CA ILE A 28 10.67 -3.46 -8.74
C ILE A 28 11.22 -4.42 -7.67
N ASN A 29 10.43 -5.40 -7.22
CA ASN A 29 10.92 -6.42 -6.28
C ASN A 29 12.08 -7.23 -6.87
N GLU A 30 12.02 -7.60 -8.14
CA GLU A 30 13.11 -8.29 -8.83
C GLU A 30 14.39 -7.45 -8.87
N GLU A 31 14.30 -6.13 -9.02
CA GLU A 31 15.48 -5.25 -8.90
C GLU A 31 16.12 -5.33 -7.51
N PHE A 32 15.31 -5.34 -6.45
CA PHE A 32 15.82 -5.48 -5.07
C PHE A 32 16.43 -6.86 -4.81
N LEU A 33 15.85 -7.93 -5.37
CA LEU A 33 16.38 -9.30 -5.23
C LEU A 33 17.73 -9.48 -5.94
N ASN A 34 17.95 -8.76 -7.04
CA ASN A 34 19.19 -8.81 -7.80
C ASN A 34 20.26 -7.83 -7.28
N ASP A 35 19.92 -6.92 -6.36
CA ASP A 35 20.85 -5.97 -5.79
C ASP A 35 21.62 -6.61 -4.62
N THR A 36 22.94 -6.77 -4.81
CA THR A 36 23.87 -7.32 -3.81
C THR A 36 23.87 -6.55 -2.48
N GLY A 37 23.40 -5.30 -2.46
CA GLY A 37 23.24 -4.51 -1.23
C GLY A 37 22.21 -5.09 -0.25
N TYR A 38 21.34 -5.99 -0.70
CA TYR A 38 20.31 -6.64 0.13
C TYR A 38 20.51 -8.15 0.30
N SER A 39 21.66 -8.71 -0.13
CA SER A 39 21.92 -10.16 -0.06
C SER A 39 21.92 -10.73 1.37
N GLU A 40 22.21 -9.90 2.37
CA GLU A 40 22.21 -10.26 3.80
C GLU A 40 20.81 -10.15 4.44
N VAL A 41 19.81 -9.65 3.71
CA VAL A 41 18.44 -9.55 4.24
C VAL A 41 17.79 -10.93 4.18
N GLU A 42 17.63 -11.56 5.34
CA GLU A 42 16.90 -12.81 5.47
C GLU A 42 15.45 -12.66 4.95
N ASP A 43 14.96 -13.69 4.27
CA ASP A 43 13.60 -13.78 3.72
C ASP A 43 13.19 -12.56 2.87
N LEU A 44 14.15 -12.00 2.11
CA LEU A 44 13.93 -10.78 1.32
C LEU A 44 12.76 -10.93 0.34
N GLU A 45 12.67 -12.05 -0.39
CA GLU A 45 11.58 -12.30 -1.34
C GLU A 45 10.21 -12.29 -0.67
N GLU A 46 10.08 -12.94 0.49
CA GLU A 46 8.84 -12.95 1.26
C GLU A 46 8.49 -11.54 1.76
N LYS A 47 9.48 -10.82 2.32
CA LYS A 47 9.29 -9.44 2.78
C LYS A 47 8.83 -8.51 1.67
N LEU A 48 9.46 -8.60 0.49
CA LEU A 48 9.09 -7.82 -0.69
C LEU A 48 7.68 -8.16 -1.17
N GLY A 49 7.26 -9.43 -1.06
CA GLY A 49 5.87 -9.84 -1.29
C GLY A 49 4.90 -9.15 -0.32
N GLN A 50 5.18 -9.19 0.98
CA GLN A 50 4.36 -8.54 2.00
C GLN A 50 4.30 -7.01 1.82
N TYR A 51 5.41 -6.37 1.44
CA TYR A 51 5.46 -4.94 1.19
C TYR A 51 4.65 -4.55 -0.06
N LYS A 52 4.70 -5.36 -1.12
CA LYS A 52 3.87 -5.18 -2.30
C LYS A 52 2.39 -5.22 -1.94
N ASP A 53 1.96 -6.25 -1.23
CA ASP A 53 0.56 -6.42 -0.85
C ASP A 53 0.06 -5.27 0.01
N LYS A 54 0.87 -4.85 0.99
CA LYS A 54 0.55 -3.68 1.83
C LYS A 54 0.49 -2.38 1.02
N PHE A 55 1.42 -2.16 0.11
CA PHE A 55 1.39 -0.98 -0.74
C PHE A 55 0.13 -0.93 -1.61
N MET A 56 -0.29 -2.07 -2.19
CA MET A 56 -1.51 -2.16 -2.98
C MET A 56 -2.79 -1.93 -2.15
N GLU A 57 -2.80 -2.24 -0.85
CA GLU A 57 -3.89 -1.87 0.05
C GLU A 57 -3.99 -0.35 0.27
N PHE A 58 -2.88 0.38 0.08
CA PHE A 58 -2.74 1.82 0.35
C PHE A 58 -2.84 2.70 -0.90
N ASP A 59 -2.47 2.19 -2.08
CA ASP A 59 -2.62 2.87 -3.38
C ASP A 59 -4.07 2.84 -3.86
N LEU A 60 -4.90 3.73 -3.31
CA LEU A 60 -6.35 3.72 -3.50
C LEU A 60 -6.80 4.24 -4.87
N ASP A 61 -5.99 5.08 -5.52
CA ASP A 61 -6.30 5.61 -6.85
C ASP A 61 -5.50 4.93 -7.97
N GLN A 62 -4.75 3.88 -7.63
CA GLN A 62 -4.08 2.97 -8.56
C GLN A 62 -3.08 3.72 -9.46
N ASN A 63 -2.32 4.63 -8.86
CA ASN A 63 -1.32 5.46 -9.53
C ASN A 63 0.13 5.09 -9.14
N LEU A 64 0.29 4.10 -8.25
CA LEU A 64 1.56 3.63 -7.67
C LEU A 64 2.29 4.65 -6.78
N GLU A 65 1.56 5.60 -6.23
CA GLU A 65 2.05 6.62 -5.30
C GLU A 65 1.09 6.80 -4.12
N ILE A 66 1.63 6.98 -2.93
CA ILE A 66 0.86 7.32 -1.73
C ILE A 66 0.95 8.83 -1.53
N ASP A 67 -0.12 9.53 -1.87
CA ASP A 67 -0.26 10.96 -1.62
C ASP A 67 -0.74 11.25 -0.18
N ILE A 68 -0.89 12.53 0.16
CA ILE A 68 -1.39 12.95 1.49
C ILE A 68 -2.76 12.34 1.79
N MET A 69 -3.64 12.20 0.79
CA MET A 69 -4.99 11.68 0.99
C MET A 69 -5.00 10.17 1.19
N GLY A 70 -4.21 9.42 0.42
CA GLY A 70 -3.99 7.99 0.59
C GLY A 70 -3.39 7.69 1.96
N MET A 71 -2.36 8.45 2.36
CA MET A 71 -1.76 8.35 3.69
C MET A 71 -2.76 8.64 4.81
N LYS A 72 -3.59 9.68 4.65
CA LYS A 72 -4.65 10.01 5.61
C LYS A 72 -5.65 8.86 5.77
N GLN A 73 -6.17 8.36 4.65
CA GLN A 73 -7.16 7.27 4.65
C GLN A 73 -6.57 5.99 5.22
N MET A 74 -5.30 5.69 4.95
CA MET A 74 -4.59 4.58 5.58
C MET A 74 -4.53 4.74 7.10
N MET A 75 -4.11 5.90 7.62
CA MET A 75 -4.07 6.16 9.07
C MET A 75 -5.45 6.02 9.72
N GLU A 76 -6.51 6.45 9.05
CA GLU A 76 -7.89 6.29 9.53
C GLU A 76 -8.32 4.81 9.54
N LYS A 77 -8.01 4.05 8.49
CA LYS A 77 -8.29 2.60 8.42
C LYS A 77 -7.59 1.80 9.53
N LEU A 78 -6.37 2.20 9.90
CA LEU A 78 -5.60 1.60 11.00
C LEU A 78 -6.05 2.09 12.39
N GLY A 79 -7.06 2.98 12.48
CA GLY A 79 -7.48 3.57 13.76
C GLY A 79 -6.41 4.48 14.39
N LYS A 80 -5.42 4.93 13.60
CA LYS A 80 -4.31 5.80 14.01
C LYS A 80 -4.43 7.18 13.37
N ALA A 81 -5.63 7.74 13.28
CA ALA A 81 -5.89 9.03 12.62
C ALA A 81 -4.86 10.10 13.05
N LYS A 82 -4.31 10.80 12.07
CA LYS A 82 -3.27 11.82 12.23
C LYS A 82 -3.75 13.16 11.69
N THR A 83 -3.18 14.24 12.23
CA THR A 83 -3.36 15.58 11.67
C THR A 83 -2.69 15.69 10.30
N HIS A 84 -3.14 16.66 9.49
CA HIS A 84 -2.55 16.93 8.18
C HIS A 84 -1.03 17.22 8.28
N LEU A 85 -0.62 17.96 9.31
CA LEU A 85 0.79 18.30 9.53
C LEU A 85 1.64 17.07 9.88
N GLU A 86 1.11 16.15 10.69
CA GLU A 86 1.79 14.88 10.98
C GLU A 86 1.93 14.02 9.73
N ILE A 87 0.88 13.93 8.92
CA ILE A 87 0.89 13.19 7.65
C ILE A 87 1.96 13.75 6.70
N GLN A 88 2.01 15.08 6.53
CA GLN A 88 3.05 15.72 5.72
C GLN A 88 4.45 15.42 6.22
N LYS A 89 4.66 15.43 7.55
CA LYS A 89 5.96 15.06 8.14
C LYS A 89 6.32 13.60 7.89
N MET A 90 5.36 12.69 7.97
CA MET A 90 5.57 11.26 7.69
C MET A 90 5.95 11.03 6.23
N ILE A 91 5.26 11.68 5.28
CA ILE A 91 5.61 11.59 3.85
C ILE A 91 7.01 12.14 3.62
N LYS A 92 7.30 13.34 4.14
CA LYS A 92 8.62 13.97 3.99
C LYS A 92 9.77 13.15 4.60
N GLU A 93 9.49 12.27 5.55
CA GLU A 93 10.50 11.39 6.14
C GLU A 93 10.95 10.28 5.19
N VAL A 94 10.08 9.90 4.24
CA VAL A 94 10.22 8.76 3.32
C VAL A 94 10.48 9.23 1.89
N ASP A 95 9.85 10.33 1.46
CA ASP A 95 10.03 10.96 0.17
C ASP A 95 11.47 11.48 0.01
N THR A 96 12.26 10.74 -0.77
CA THR A 96 13.67 11.08 -1.06
C THR A 96 13.83 11.83 -2.36
N THR A 97 12.80 11.80 -3.21
CA THR A 97 12.80 12.43 -4.53
C THR A 97 12.23 13.85 -4.51
N GLY A 98 11.56 14.24 -3.41
CA GLY A 98 10.91 15.54 -3.23
C GLY A 98 9.60 15.66 -4.02
N SER A 99 8.96 14.53 -4.33
CA SER A 99 7.72 14.46 -5.11
C SER A 99 6.49 14.97 -4.32
N GLY A 100 6.58 14.94 -2.98
CA GLY A 100 5.44 15.14 -2.08
C GLY A 100 4.52 13.92 -1.96
N THR A 101 4.92 12.78 -2.53
CA THR A 101 4.25 11.47 -2.45
C THR A 101 5.27 10.40 -2.08
N ILE A 102 4.82 9.18 -1.77
CA ILE A 102 5.71 8.03 -1.57
C ILE A 102 5.47 7.05 -2.71
N ASN A 103 6.46 6.85 -3.58
CA ASN A 103 6.39 5.79 -4.57
C ASN A 103 6.76 4.42 -3.96
N TYR A 104 6.50 3.34 -4.69
CA TYR A 104 6.77 1.99 -4.17
C TYR A 104 8.24 1.73 -3.80
N ARG A 105 9.20 2.27 -4.57
CA ARG A 105 10.63 2.09 -4.27
C ARG A 105 11.00 2.75 -2.94
N GLU A 106 10.52 3.97 -2.70
CA GLU A 106 10.72 4.69 -1.43
C GLU A 106 10.08 3.95 -0.26
N PHE A 107 8.90 3.36 -0.47
CA PHE A 107 8.23 2.52 0.52
C PHE A 107 9.08 1.29 0.91
N VAL A 108 9.61 0.56 -0.07
CA VAL A 108 10.50 -0.61 0.17
C VAL A 108 11.79 -0.17 0.88
N LEU A 109 12.41 0.93 0.46
CA LEU A 109 13.60 1.48 1.10
C LEU A 109 13.35 1.86 2.56
N MET A 110 12.19 2.43 2.88
CA MET A 110 11.78 2.70 4.26
C MET A 110 11.65 1.40 5.07
N MET A 111 11.01 0.37 4.50
CA MET A 111 10.77 -0.89 5.21
C MET A 111 12.06 -1.69 5.45
N LEU A 112 12.95 -1.75 4.47
CA LEU A 112 14.25 -2.43 4.58
C LEU A 112 15.30 -1.62 5.34
N GLY A 113 15.27 -0.29 5.24
CA GLY A 113 16.28 0.59 5.82
C GLY A 113 16.32 0.54 7.35
N GLY A 114 17.50 0.75 7.95
CA GLY A 114 17.65 0.71 9.41
C GLY A 114 16.94 1.83 10.17
N LYS A 115 16.54 2.91 9.49
CA LYS A 115 15.86 4.06 10.12
C LYS A 115 14.43 3.70 10.52
N SER A 116 14.10 3.88 11.79
CA SER A 116 12.73 3.77 12.29
C SER A 116 11.95 5.05 11.97
N THR A 117 11.11 5.02 10.93
CA THR A 117 10.14 6.08 10.64
C THR A 117 8.83 5.85 11.39
N ILE A 118 8.01 6.90 11.57
CA ILE A 118 6.71 6.74 12.24
C ILE A 118 5.81 5.78 11.45
N LEU A 119 5.81 5.90 10.12
CA LEU A 119 5.04 5.00 9.25
C LEU A 119 5.50 3.55 9.41
N LYS A 120 6.82 3.31 9.37
CA LYS A 120 7.41 1.99 9.59
C LYS A 120 6.91 1.40 10.92
N LEU A 121 7.07 2.13 12.02
CA LEU A 121 6.65 1.67 13.35
C LEU A 121 5.17 1.29 13.39
N ILE A 122 4.28 2.14 12.85
CA ILE A 122 2.85 1.82 12.78
C ILE A 122 2.64 0.50 12.06
N LEU A 123 3.20 0.33 10.85
CA LEU A 123 3.03 -0.91 10.08
C LEU A 123 3.57 -2.16 10.79
N PHE A 124 4.68 -2.05 11.53
CA PHE A 124 5.18 -3.16 12.36
C PHE A 124 4.24 -3.51 13.51
N PHE A 125 3.66 -2.53 14.19
CA PHE A 125 2.75 -2.79 15.32
C PHE A 125 1.37 -3.27 14.87
N GLU A 126 0.90 -2.87 13.69
CA GLU A 126 -0.31 -3.44 13.09
C GLU A 126 -0.10 -4.91 12.69
N ASN A 127 1.12 -5.29 12.27
CA ASN A 127 1.49 -6.70 12.04
C ASN A 127 1.78 -7.50 13.32
N LEU A 128 1.95 -6.85 14.49
CA LEU A 128 2.14 -7.52 15.79
C LEU A 128 0.92 -7.40 16.73
N GLY A 129 -0.28 -7.25 16.16
CA GLY A 129 -1.52 -7.04 16.89
C GLY A 129 -2.68 -7.99 16.57
N HIS A 130 -2.58 -8.86 15.56
CA HIS A 130 -3.68 -9.74 15.17
C HIS A 130 -3.25 -11.18 14.84
N SER A 131 -3.11 -12.01 15.87
CA SER A 131 -3.73 -13.35 15.81
C SER A 131 -5.24 -13.15 15.81
N GLY A 132 -5.85 -13.03 14.63
CA GLY A 132 -7.28 -12.80 14.49
C GLY A 132 -7.71 -13.01 13.05
N GLU A 133 -8.24 -14.20 12.80
CA GLU A 133 -8.82 -14.68 11.55
C GLU A 133 -9.40 -13.57 10.65
N ALA A 134 -9.02 -13.59 9.38
CA ALA A 134 -9.78 -12.91 8.34
C ALA A 134 -11.23 -13.41 8.43
N LYS A 135 -12.20 -12.51 8.68
CA LYS A 135 -13.61 -12.88 8.61
C LYS A 135 -13.95 -13.19 7.15
N THR A 136 -13.83 -14.45 6.76
CA THR A 136 -14.32 -15.02 5.50
C THR A 136 -15.84 -15.13 5.56
N GLY A 137 -16.54 -14.00 5.52
CA GLY A 137 -17.98 -13.96 5.32
C GLY A 137 -18.28 -13.80 3.84
N ILE A 138 -18.94 -14.78 3.21
CA ILE A 138 -19.51 -14.61 1.87
C ILE A 138 -20.45 -13.38 1.92
N PRO A 139 -20.27 -12.37 1.06
CA PRO A 139 -21.19 -11.25 1.00
C PRO A 139 -22.62 -11.77 0.77
N PRO A 140 -23.60 -11.40 1.62
CA PRO A 140 -24.96 -11.86 1.43
C PRO A 140 -25.47 -11.36 0.08
N LYS A 141 -25.83 -12.29 -0.81
CA LYS A 141 -26.45 -11.96 -2.08
C LYS A 141 -27.84 -11.36 -1.78
N ARG A 142 -27.96 -10.04 -1.85
CA ARG A 142 -29.26 -9.39 -1.91
C ARG A 142 -29.81 -9.59 -3.33
N SER A 143 -30.80 -10.45 -3.50
CA SER A 143 -31.58 -10.50 -4.74
C SER A 143 -32.67 -9.42 -4.71
N LEU A 144 -33.11 -8.96 -5.89
CA LEU A 144 -34.19 -7.97 -6.03
C LEU A 144 -35.51 -8.44 -5.38
N ASP A 145 -35.65 -9.74 -5.13
CA ASP A 145 -36.81 -10.36 -4.47
C ASP A 145 -36.87 -10.12 -2.96
N SER A 146 -35.85 -9.46 -2.38
CA SER A 146 -35.74 -9.22 -0.93
C SER A 146 -36.07 -7.78 -0.50
N LEU A 147 -36.70 -6.99 -1.37
CA LEU A 147 -37.24 -5.67 -1.04
C LEU A 147 -38.73 -5.77 -0.64
N PRO A 148 -39.17 -5.05 0.40
CA PRO A 148 -40.59 -4.96 0.77
C PRO A 148 -41.42 -4.18 -0.25
#